data_AF-A0A3B9RQZ2-F1
#
_entry.id   AF-A0A3B9RQZ2-F1
#
_cell.length_a   1.000
_cell.length_b   1.000
_cell.length_c   1.000
_cell.angle_alpha   90.00
_cell.angle_beta   90.00
_cell.angle_gamma   90.00
#
_symmetry.space_group_name_H-M   'P 1'
#
loop_
_entity.id
_entity.type
_entity.pdbx_description
1 polymer ?
#
loop_
_entity_poly.entity_id
_entity_poly.type
_entity_poly.pdbx_seq_one_letter_code
_entity_poly.pdbx_strand_id
1 'polypeptide(L)'
;MKKLLIVLSLAMVALGMFGCDLIPLNHHTQYFYNLAGEGNDDSSKTLKYRSDGYTIIMSRGYCEEVLKESEANDLIPFTGFSLTLDGNVLEPIDSMSVDELGNTGYHVVQSFSLGVLSRGSHTLLGVTNLIKEGGPPRTNTVYLTIE
;
A
#
# COMPACT_ATOMS: atom_id res chain seq x y z
N MET A 1 43.57 14.76 25.90
CA MET A 1 42.55 13.70 25.82
C MET A 1 41.11 14.22 25.85
N LYS A 2 40.74 15.17 26.74
CA LYS A 2 39.37 15.73 26.80
C LYS A 2 38.86 16.37 25.50
N LYS A 3 39.74 17.04 24.74
CA LYS A 3 39.37 17.67 23.46
C LYS A 3 39.11 16.66 22.33
N LEU A 4 39.71 15.46 22.40
CA LEU A 4 39.51 14.41 21.38
C LEU A 4 38.13 13.75 21.53
N LEU A 5 37.67 13.60 22.78
CA LEU A 5 36.35 13.04 23.09
C LEU A 5 35.19 13.92 22.63
N ILE A 6 35.37 15.25 22.65
CA ILE A 6 34.34 16.21 22.19
C ILE A 6 34.20 16.19 20.67
N VAL A 7 35.31 15.99 19.94
CA VAL A 7 35.27 15.90 18.46
C VAL A 7 34.64 14.58 18.02
N LEU A 8 34.90 13.48 18.74
CA LEU A 8 34.29 12.18 18.44
C LEU A 8 32.78 12.17 18.70
N SER A 9 32.32 12.85 19.76
CA SER A 9 30.89 12.97 20.05
C SER A 9 30.17 13.92 19.09
N LEU A 10 30.81 15.02 18.63
CA LEU A 10 30.24 15.84 17.56
C LEU A 10 30.14 15.11 16.22
N ALA A 11 31.11 14.24 15.89
CA ALA A 11 31.07 13.42 14.68
C ALA A 11 29.93 12.38 14.72
N MET A 12 29.65 11.78 15.88
CA MET A 12 28.49 10.88 16.05
C MET A 12 27.15 11.61 15.98
N VAL A 13 27.04 12.83 16.50
CA VAL A 13 25.83 13.66 16.36
C VAL A 13 25.61 14.07 14.90
N ALA A 14 26.67 14.41 14.16
CA ALA A 14 26.58 14.68 12.74
C ALA A 14 26.16 13.44 11.92
N LEU A 15 26.69 12.25 12.24
CA LEU A 15 26.30 10.98 11.62
C LEU A 15 24.86 10.56 11.97
N GLY A 16 24.34 10.92 13.15
CA GLY A 16 22.94 10.70 13.53
C GLY A 16 21.96 11.68 12.88
N MET A 17 22.43 12.81 12.36
CA MET A 17 21.62 13.77 11.58
C MET A 17 21.60 13.45 10.07
N PHE A 18 22.42 12.49 9.61
CA PHE A 18 22.22 11.75 8.37
C PHE A 18 21.42 10.47 8.62
N GLY A 19 20.48 10.54 9.57
CA GLY A 19 19.45 9.53 9.74
C GLY A 19 18.67 9.38 8.45
N CYS A 20 18.93 8.28 7.76
CA CYS A 20 18.24 7.78 6.59
C CYS A 20 18.12 8.77 5.43
N ASP A 21 19.17 8.84 4.63
CA ASP A 21 18.96 8.96 3.19
C ASP A 21 18.03 7.82 2.71
N LEU A 22 17.24 8.08 1.67
CA LEU A 22 16.43 7.12 0.90
C LEU A 22 15.11 6.76 1.61
N ILE A 23 13.96 7.34 1.27
CA ILE A 23 13.28 7.20 -0.01
C ILE A 23 12.35 8.42 -0.13
N PRO A 24 12.26 9.12 -1.28
CA PRO A 24 11.09 9.92 -1.53
C PRO A 24 9.90 8.97 -1.55
N LEU A 25 9.20 8.83 -0.42
CA LEU A 25 7.90 8.16 -0.30
C LEU A 25 6.88 9.00 -1.07
N ASN A 26 7.05 9.01 -2.39
CA ASN A 26 6.16 9.58 -3.37
C ASN A 26 6.12 8.63 -4.57
N HIS A 27 6.12 7.31 -4.29
CA HIS A 27 5.97 6.27 -5.30
C HIS A 27 4.52 6.15 -5.76
N HIS A 28 3.95 7.26 -6.26
CA HIS A 28 2.64 7.35 -6.92
C HIS A 28 1.60 6.39 -6.40
N THR A 29 1.53 6.33 -5.08
CA THR A 29 0.79 5.32 -4.34
C THR A 29 -0.68 5.48 -4.65
N GLN A 30 -1.28 4.45 -5.22
CA GLN A 30 -2.71 4.39 -5.42
C GLN A 30 -3.29 3.35 -4.47
N TYR A 31 -4.30 3.74 -3.71
CA TYR A 31 -5.04 2.81 -2.90
C TYR A 31 -6.06 2.08 -3.76
N PHE A 32 -5.99 0.75 -3.78
CA PHE A 32 -6.82 -0.08 -4.64
C PHE A 32 -8.32 0.12 -4.37
N TYR A 33 -8.72 0.30 -3.12
CA TYR A 33 -10.12 0.58 -2.79
C TYR A 33 -10.58 1.97 -3.30
N ASN A 34 -9.71 2.98 -3.33
CA ASN A 34 -9.99 4.27 -3.98
C ASN A 34 -10.10 4.15 -5.51
N LEU A 35 -9.47 3.12 -6.09
CA LEU A 35 -9.61 2.77 -7.50
C LEU A 35 -10.86 1.93 -7.78
N ALA A 36 -11.41 1.27 -6.77
CA ALA A 36 -12.56 0.38 -6.87
C ALA A 36 -13.87 0.99 -6.29
N GLY A 37 -13.79 2.20 -5.72
CA GLY A 37 -14.91 2.94 -5.12
C GLY A 37 -15.31 2.44 -3.72
N GLU A 38 -15.48 3.34 -2.75
CA GLU A 38 -16.18 2.98 -1.50
C GLU A 38 -17.66 2.78 -1.79
N GLY A 39 -18.12 1.53 -1.76
CA GLY A 39 -19.55 1.20 -1.82
C GLY A 39 -20.26 1.44 -3.16
N ASN A 40 -19.57 1.74 -4.26
CA ASN A 40 -20.12 1.73 -5.63
C ASN A 40 -19.03 1.73 -6.72
N ASP A 41 -18.87 0.59 -7.39
CA ASP A 41 -18.80 0.35 -8.84
C ASP A 41 -18.02 1.23 -9.83
N ASP A 42 -17.16 2.18 -9.46
CA ASP A 42 -16.20 2.70 -10.45
C ASP A 42 -15.05 1.70 -10.64
N SER A 43 -15.37 0.66 -11.42
CA SER A 43 -14.47 -0.39 -11.88
C SER A 43 -13.43 0.11 -12.90
N SER A 44 -13.23 1.42 -13.05
CA SER A 44 -12.28 1.97 -14.02
C SER A 44 -11.53 3.21 -13.51
N LYS A 45 -10.26 3.33 -13.90
CA LYS A 45 -9.41 4.47 -13.57
C LYS A 45 -8.48 4.83 -14.72
N THR A 46 -8.36 6.12 -15.01
CA THR A 46 -7.29 6.64 -15.86
C THR A 46 -6.11 7.14 -15.01
N LEU A 47 -4.91 6.66 -15.32
CA LEU A 47 -3.65 7.12 -14.74
C LEU A 47 -2.76 7.70 -15.84
N LYS A 48 -2.01 8.76 -15.51
CA LYS A 48 -1.00 9.29 -16.44
C LYS A 48 0.17 8.32 -16.53
N TYR A 49 0.72 8.12 -17.72
CA TYR A 49 1.92 7.33 -17.96
C TYR A 49 3.07 7.79 -17.08
N ARG A 50 3.80 6.81 -16.56
CA ARG A 50 4.93 7.01 -15.66
C ARG A 50 6.07 6.08 -16.04
N SER A 51 7.26 6.66 -16.22
CA SER A 51 8.49 5.90 -16.52
C SER A 51 9.08 5.21 -15.28
N ASP A 52 8.59 5.55 -14.09
CA ASP A 52 9.00 4.99 -12.80
C ASP A 52 7.97 4.01 -12.21
N GLY A 53 6.83 3.84 -12.88
CA GLY A 53 5.80 2.88 -12.51
C GLY A 53 4.86 3.33 -11.39
N TYR A 54 4.19 2.35 -10.78
CA TYR A 54 3.15 2.58 -9.76
C TYR A 54 3.29 1.61 -8.59
N THR A 55 2.85 2.07 -7.42
CA THR A 55 2.61 1.24 -6.25
C THR A 55 1.12 1.20 -5.98
N ILE A 56 0.56 -0.01 -5.85
CA ILE A 56 -0.81 -0.22 -5.41
C ILE A 56 -0.79 -0.66 -3.95
N ILE A 57 -1.58 0.01 -3.12
CA ILE A 57 -1.84 -0.44 -1.77
C ILE A 57 -3.22 -1.10 -1.75
N MET A 58 -3.24 -2.40 -1.50
CA MET A 58 -4.47 -3.09 -1.13
C MET A 58 -4.80 -2.81 0.32
N SER A 59 -6.09 -2.65 0.61
CA SER A 59 -6.56 -2.34 1.95
C SER A 59 -7.75 -3.22 2.31
N ARG A 60 -7.76 -3.69 3.55
CA ARG A 60 -8.91 -4.28 4.23
C ARG A 60 -9.47 -3.23 5.17
N GLY A 61 -10.48 -2.52 4.68
CA GLY A 61 -11.43 -1.83 5.54
C GLY A 61 -12.50 -2.77 6.05
N TYR A 62 -12.98 -2.51 7.26
CA TYR A 62 -14.23 -3.07 7.74
C TYR A 62 -15.36 -2.16 7.22
N CYS A 63 -16.17 -2.68 6.31
CA CYS A 63 -17.29 -1.93 5.76
C CYS A 63 -18.25 -1.67 6.92
N GLU A 64 -18.52 -0.40 7.24
CA GLU A 64 -19.46 0.10 8.29
C GLU A 64 -18.86 0.48 9.66
N GLU A 65 -17.67 0.00 10.04
CA GLU A 65 -17.06 0.35 11.34
C GLU A 65 -15.66 0.95 11.16
N VAL A 66 -15.45 2.12 11.76
CA VAL A 66 -14.16 2.78 11.83
C VAL A 66 -13.31 2.06 12.87
N LEU A 67 -12.31 1.30 12.42
CA LEU A 67 -11.41 0.58 13.30
C LEU A 67 -10.42 1.52 13.97
N LYS A 68 -10.10 1.24 15.24
CA LYS A 68 -8.90 1.74 15.90
C LYS A 68 -7.67 0.98 15.39
N GLU A 69 -6.51 1.60 15.52
CA GLU A 69 -5.22 1.00 15.12
C GLU A 69 -4.99 -0.38 15.76
N SER A 70 -5.30 -0.55 17.05
CA SER A 70 -5.16 -1.83 17.74
C SER A 70 -6.08 -2.92 17.16
N GLU A 71 -7.31 -2.54 16.81
CA GLU A 71 -8.29 -3.46 16.22
C GLU A 71 -7.82 -3.88 14.81
N ALA A 72 -7.31 -2.94 14.01
CA ALA A 72 -6.71 -3.25 12.71
C ALA A 72 -5.46 -4.14 12.85
N ASN A 73 -4.62 -3.95 13.87
CA ASN A 73 -3.45 -4.82 14.09
C ASN A 73 -3.86 -6.27 14.40
N ASP A 74 -4.90 -6.46 15.22
CA ASP A 74 -5.43 -7.79 15.54
C ASP A 74 -5.99 -8.53 14.31
N LEU A 75 -6.25 -7.80 13.22
CA LEU A 75 -6.78 -8.32 11.97
C LEU A 75 -5.70 -8.80 10.98
N ILE A 76 -4.43 -8.41 11.15
CA ILE A 76 -3.31 -8.82 10.26
C ILE A 76 -3.24 -10.34 10.04
N PRO A 77 -3.18 -11.20 11.08
CA PRO A 77 -3.03 -12.64 10.89
C PRO A 77 -4.26 -13.31 10.25
N PHE A 78 -5.36 -12.57 10.10
CA PHE A 78 -6.62 -13.04 9.52
C PHE A 78 -6.92 -12.39 8.16
N THR A 79 -5.98 -11.63 7.62
CA THR A 79 -6.08 -10.96 6.31
C THR A 79 -5.11 -11.61 5.34
N GLY A 80 -5.52 -11.76 4.09
CA GLY A 80 -4.60 -12.07 3.00
C GLY A 80 -4.97 -11.29 1.76
N PHE A 81 -3.98 -10.68 1.11
CA PHE A 81 -4.15 -10.00 -0.16
C PHE A 81 -3.52 -10.79 -1.30
N SER A 82 -4.16 -10.73 -2.46
CA SER A 82 -3.59 -11.16 -3.73
C SER A 82 -3.98 -10.15 -4.80
N LEU A 83 -3.01 -9.74 -5.62
CA LEU A 83 -3.20 -8.80 -6.71
C LEU A 83 -2.67 -9.42 -8.00
N THR A 84 -3.44 -9.27 -9.08
CA THR A 84 -2.98 -9.62 -10.42
C THR A 84 -3.11 -8.44 -11.37
N LEU A 85 -2.20 -8.36 -12.33
CA LEU A 85 -2.20 -7.39 -13.43
C LEU A 85 -2.21 -8.16 -14.75
N ASP A 86 -3.26 -7.97 -15.54
CA ASP A 86 -3.49 -8.67 -16.81
C ASP A 86 -3.37 -10.20 -16.66
N GLY A 87 -3.83 -10.72 -15.53
CA GLY A 87 -3.78 -12.15 -15.18
C GLY A 87 -2.45 -12.63 -14.58
N ASN A 88 -1.43 -11.78 -14.49
CA ASN A 88 -0.15 -12.11 -13.86
C ASN A 88 -0.19 -11.79 -12.37
N VAL A 89 0.18 -12.75 -11.53
CA VAL A 89 0.27 -12.55 -10.08
C VAL A 89 1.41 -11.59 -9.75
N LEU A 90 1.12 -10.63 -8.87
CA LEU A 90 2.09 -9.69 -8.35
C LEU A 90 2.51 -10.11 -6.95
N GLU A 91 3.82 -10.09 -6.72
CA GLU A 91 4.37 -10.32 -5.39
C GLU A 91 4.29 -9.04 -4.56
N PRO A 92 3.95 -9.14 -3.26
CA PRO A 92 3.98 -8.00 -2.37
C PRO A 92 5.42 -7.51 -2.18
N ILE A 93 5.59 -6.20 -2.06
CA ILE A 93 6.91 -5.59 -1.84
C ILE A 93 7.24 -5.45 -0.34
N ASP A 94 6.23 -5.61 0.52
CA ASP A 94 6.35 -5.52 1.97
C ASP A 94 5.47 -6.55 2.69
N SER A 95 5.68 -6.62 4.01
CA SER A 95 4.77 -7.34 4.91
C SER A 95 3.53 -6.50 5.17
N MET A 96 2.40 -7.14 5.45
CA MET A 96 1.19 -6.43 5.86
C MET A 96 1.44 -5.52 7.05
N SER A 97 0.84 -4.33 7.02
CA SER A 97 0.90 -3.33 8.08
C SER A 97 -0.48 -2.73 8.34
N VAL A 98 -0.54 -1.74 9.23
CA VAL A 98 -1.72 -0.92 9.45
C VAL A 98 -1.42 0.50 8.98
N ASP A 99 -2.39 1.13 8.30
CA ASP A 99 -2.31 2.53 7.91
C ASP A 99 -3.66 3.25 8.13
N GLU A 100 -3.62 4.55 8.36
CA GLU A 100 -4.80 5.39 8.58
C GLU A 100 -5.28 5.97 7.24
N LEU A 101 -6.51 5.60 6.85
CA LEU A 101 -7.07 5.97 5.55
C LEU A 101 -8.10 7.09 5.70
N GLY A 102 -7.61 8.27 6.09
CA GLY A 102 -8.44 9.46 6.26
C GLY A 102 -9.61 9.21 7.22
N ASN A 103 -10.83 9.55 6.79
CA ASN A 103 -12.01 9.48 7.65
C ASN A 103 -12.59 8.07 7.84
N THR A 104 -11.99 7.03 7.24
CA THR A 104 -12.48 5.64 7.37
C THR A 104 -11.71 4.82 8.40
N GLY A 105 -10.78 5.45 9.13
CA GLY A 105 -10.05 4.84 10.24
C GLY A 105 -8.81 4.07 9.82
N TYR A 106 -8.41 3.11 10.66
CA TYR A 106 -7.23 2.28 10.43
C TYR A 106 -7.57 1.02 9.63
N HIS A 107 -6.73 0.66 8.68
CA HIS A 107 -6.93 -0.48 7.80
C HIS A 107 -5.71 -1.39 7.80
N VAL A 108 -5.92 -2.69 7.60
CA VAL A 108 -4.80 -3.60 7.26
C VAL A 108 -4.47 -3.38 5.79
N VAL A 109 -3.20 -3.13 5.48
CA VAL A 109 -2.74 -2.80 4.13
C VAL A 109 -1.58 -3.68 3.68
N GLN A 110 -1.39 -3.78 2.37
CA GLN A 110 -0.21 -4.39 1.75
C GLN A 110 0.10 -3.74 0.41
N SER A 111 1.39 -3.54 0.13
CA SER A 111 1.85 -2.86 -1.07
C SER A 111 2.28 -3.85 -2.16
N PHE A 112 1.97 -3.49 -3.40
CA PHE A 112 2.35 -4.22 -4.61
C PHE A 112 2.95 -3.24 -5.63
N SER A 113 3.99 -3.64 -6.35
CA SER A 113 4.54 -2.85 -7.45
C SER A 113 3.94 -3.30 -8.78
N LEU A 114 3.45 -2.36 -9.58
CA LEU A 114 3.04 -2.63 -10.97
C LEU A 114 4.20 -2.46 -11.97
N GLY A 115 5.31 -1.87 -11.53
CA GLY A 115 6.36 -1.43 -12.43
C GLY A 115 5.85 -0.43 -13.48
N VAL A 116 6.62 -0.28 -14.57
CA VAL A 116 6.28 0.61 -15.69
C VAL A 116 5.24 -0.07 -16.57
N LEU A 117 4.09 0.56 -16.73
CA LEU A 117 3.01 0.10 -17.60
C LEU A 117 3.09 0.76 -18.98
N SER A 118 2.78 -0.01 -20.02
CA SER A 118 2.56 0.54 -21.36
C SER A 118 1.36 1.48 -21.36
N ARG A 119 1.34 2.46 -22.27
CA ARG A 119 0.11 3.20 -22.55
C ARG A 119 -0.96 2.26 -23.09
N GLY A 120 -2.21 2.48 -22.69
CA GLY A 120 -3.35 1.63 -23.07
C GLY A 120 -4.08 1.07 -21.87
N SER A 121 -4.84 -0.01 -22.10
CA SER A 121 -5.73 -0.59 -21.10
C SER A 121 -5.09 -1.78 -20.40
N HIS A 122 -5.29 -1.84 -19.08
CA HIS A 122 -4.83 -2.92 -18.21
C HIS A 122 -5.95 -3.32 -17.24
N THR A 123 -5.91 -4.54 -16.72
CA THR A 123 -6.87 -5.03 -15.74
C THR A 123 -6.15 -5.40 -14.45
N LEU A 124 -6.51 -4.73 -13.36
CA LEU A 124 -6.14 -5.14 -12.01
C LEU A 124 -7.28 -5.95 -11.39
N LEU A 125 -6.93 -7.09 -10.79
CA LEU A 125 -7.85 -7.90 -10.01
C LEU A 125 -7.25 -8.11 -8.62
N GLY A 126 -7.92 -7.56 -7.61
CA GLY A 126 -7.55 -7.70 -6.21
C GLY A 126 -8.49 -8.64 -5.48
N VAL A 127 -7.93 -9.53 -4.66
CA VAL A 127 -8.65 -10.45 -3.80
C VAL A 127 -8.23 -10.22 -2.35
N THR A 128 -9.20 -10.04 -1.46
CA THR A 128 -9.01 -9.95 -0.01
C THR A 128 -9.67 -11.15 0.67
N ASN A 129 -8.84 -12.01 1.26
CA ASN A 129 -9.26 -13.15 2.05
C ASN A 129 -9.47 -12.73 3.51
N LEU A 130 -10.64 -13.04 4.07
CA LEU A 130 -11.06 -12.72 5.44
C LEU A 130 -11.13 -14.01 6.27
N ILE A 131 -9.97 -14.52 6.69
CA ILE A 131 -9.79 -15.91 7.15
C ILE A 131 -10.67 -16.25 8.37
N LYS A 132 -10.89 -15.31 9.29
CA LYS A 132 -11.66 -15.53 10.52
C LYS A 132 -13.17 -15.26 10.38
N GLU A 133 -13.58 -14.56 9.32
CA GLU A 133 -14.96 -14.09 9.17
C GLU A 133 -15.90 -15.12 8.52
N GLY A 134 -15.36 -16.26 8.05
CA GLY A 134 -16.16 -17.38 7.52
C GLY A 134 -16.93 -17.06 6.22
N GLY A 135 -16.71 -15.88 5.63
CA GLY A 135 -17.30 -15.45 4.37
C GLY A 135 -16.42 -15.76 3.15
N PRO A 136 -16.98 -15.67 1.93
CA PRO A 136 -16.19 -15.76 0.71
C PRO A 136 -15.21 -14.58 0.62
N PRO A 137 -14.09 -14.72 -0.10
CA PRO A 137 -13.16 -13.62 -0.31
C PRO A 137 -13.82 -12.48 -1.06
N ARG A 138 -13.45 -11.25 -0.71
CA ARG A 138 -13.86 -10.05 -1.45
C ARG A 138 -12.99 -9.93 -2.69
N THR A 139 -13.60 -9.76 -3.85
CA THR A 139 -12.91 -9.65 -5.14
C THR A 139 -13.33 -8.36 -5.82
N ASN A 140 -12.36 -7.57 -6.26
CA ASN A 140 -12.57 -6.29 -6.92
C ASN A 140 -11.75 -6.22 -8.21
N THR A 141 -12.37 -5.79 -9.30
CA THR A 141 -11.73 -5.61 -10.61
C THR A 141 -11.69 -4.13 -10.95
N VAL A 142 -10.53 -3.66 -11.41
CA VAL A 142 -10.31 -2.28 -11.87
C VAL A 142 -9.69 -2.30 -13.26
N TYR A 143 -10.36 -1.68 -14.22
CA TYR A 143 -9.86 -1.39 -15.56
C TYR A 143 -9.04 -0.11 -15.55
N LEU A 144 -7.72 -0.23 -15.66
CA LEU A 144 -6.81 0.90 -15.76
C LEU A 144 -6.66 1.34 -17.21
N THR A 145 -6.64 2.66 -17.44
CA THR A 145 -6.18 3.27 -18.70
C THR A 145 -4.95 4.11 -18.42
N ILE A 146 -3.85 3.85 -19.12
CA ILE A 146 -2.59 4.59 -19.00
C ILE A 146 -2.44 5.54 -20.19
N GLU A 147 -2.42 6.85 -19.92
CA GLU A 147 -2.31 7.93 -20.92
C GLU A 147 -0.89 8.44 -21.15
#